data_AF-A0A937VBL5-F1
#
_entry.id   AF-A0A937VBL5-F1
#
_cell.length_a   1.000
_cell.length_b   1.000
_cell.length_c   1.000
_cell.angle_alpha   90.00
_cell.angle_beta   90.00
_cell.angle_gamma   90.00
#
_symmetry.space_group_name_H-M   'P 1'
#
loop_
_entity.id
_entity.type
_entity.pdbx_description
1 polymer ?
#
loop_
_entity_poly.entity_id
_entity_poly.type
_entity_poly.pdbx_seq_one_letter_code
_entity_poly.pdbx_strand_id
1 'polypeptide(L)'
;VPVVWSAAALTLHRLLNRWHPGRDPVLLPVGLLLAGWGEFLILRLSTTFGLRQLLWLAVGVLVTSVLLRSQAELRWLRRYRYVWLAGGLGLTALTLLLGTNPSGGEERLWLGCCGVYLQPSEPLRLLLLAYLAAFLADRLAFGWGIHRPGLVAVLAPLVLVWGASTGVLLTQRDLGTSSLFLGLLAVMLYLVSDRWQVLVAALVLAVIGASVAYGLFDIVRLRVLAWLDPWADPMGGSYQVIQGLIAYASGGLFGRGAGIGSPGLVPIAVSDYIFAAVGEEWGLVGALGLIGLYALLVQRGLRAATRNADPFRALLAAGVATAFGLQTVMILGGVLRLLPLTGITMPFLSYGGSSLLTSLLGLGLLLAVSDGDQTNRFARPARVVQAGMMLAWVGLALAVGWWTIVRAPVLTARTDNPRRALAERINPRGAIIDRGGLPLAETVGPQGDYRRAYPLGAQAAAAIGYDSARFAQAGLERSRDEVLRGETGHDVLTTWWQHLTLGTPPRGLGIRLTLDS
;
A
#
# COMPACT_ATOMS: atom_id res chain seq x y z
N VAL A 1 9.40 17.04 -9.75
CA VAL A 1 8.93 15.66 -10.05
C VAL A 1 9.24 15.24 -11.48
N PRO A 2 8.70 15.91 -12.54
CA PRO A 2 8.78 15.36 -13.89
C PRO A 2 10.23 15.24 -14.39
N VAL A 3 11.11 16.21 -14.09
CA VAL A 3 12.49 16.20 -14.57
C VAL A 3 13.28 14.98 -14.08
N VAL A 4 13.32 14.73 -12.77
CA VAL A 4 14.09 13.60 -12.19
C VAL A 4 13.50 12.26 -12.65
N TRP A 5 12.17 12.13 -12.62
CA TRP A 5 11.50 10.90 -13.06
C TRP A 5 11.70 10.63 -14.55
N SER A 6 11.57 11.65 -15.41
CA SER A 6 11.81 11.53 -16.85
C SER A 6 13.29 11.21 -17.15
N ALA A 7 14.23 11.83 -16.44
CA ALA A 7 15.65 11.50 -16.57
C ALA A 7 15.94 10.05 -16.16
N ALA A 8 15.34 9.58 -15.06
CA ALA A 8 15.41 8.19 -14.62
C ALA A 8 14.86 7.23 -15.68
N ALA A 9 13.67 7.53 -16.22
CA ALA A 9 13.01 6.74 -17.24
C ALA A 9 13.87 6.63 -18.52
N LEU A 10 14.37 7.76 -19.01
CA LEU A 10 15.23 7.81 -20.20
C LEU A 10 16.54 7.05 -20.00
N THR A 11 17.16 7.17 -18.82
CA THR A 11 18.42 6.50 -18.49
C THR A 11 18.26 4.99 -18.51
N LEU A 12 17.27 4.47 -17.77
CA LEU A 12 17.00 3.03 -17.73
C LEU A 12 16.57 2.50 -19.09
N HIS A 13 15.73 3.23 -19.82
CA HIS A 13 15.29 2.82 -21.16
C HIS A 13 16.47 2.70 -22.14
N ARG A 14 17.37 3.70 -22.18
CA ARG A 14 18.56 3.68 -23.05
C ARG A 14 19.52 2.55 -22.68
N LEU A 15 19.80 2.37 -21.40
CA LEU A 15 20.68 1.31 -20.92
C LEU A 15 20.14 -0.06 -21.31
N LEU A 16 18.87 -0.29 -21.06
CA LEU A 16 18.30 -1.57 -21.39
C LEU A 16 18.29 -1.81 -22.92
N ASN A 17 17.97 -0.82 -23.77
CA ASN A 17 18.03 -1.00 -25.23
C ASN A 17 19.43 -1.38 -25.72
N ARG A 18 20.46 -0.92 -25.03
CA ARG A 18 21.86 -1.22 -25.36
C ARG A 18 22.32 -2.59 -24.86
N TRP A 19 21.93 -2.99 -23.66
CA TRP A 19 22.51 -4.16 -22.97
C TRP A 19 21.55 -5.35 -22.80
N HIS A 20 20.23 -5.11 -22.84
CA HIS A 20 19.18 -6.12 -22.67
C HIS A 20 18.05 -5.93 -23.70
N PRO A 21 18.31 -6.10 -25.00
CA PRO A 21 17.30 -5.86 -26.05
C PRO A 21 16.15 -6.88 -26.03
N GLY A 22 16.36 -8.13 -25.60
CA GLY A 22 15.34 -9.18 -25.53
C GLY A 22 14.48 -9.20 -24.26
N ARG A 23 14.65 -8.21 -23.38
CA ARG A 23 13.88 -8.10 -22.13
C ARG A 23 12.37 -7.95 -22.37
N ASP A 24 11.58 -8.22 -21.33
CA ASP A 24 10.14 -7.91 -21.36
C ASP A 24 9.93 -6.37 -21.44
N PRO A 25 9.19 -5.88 -22.45
CA PRO A 25 9.01 -4.44 -22.68
C PRO A 25 8.05 -3.76 -21.69
N VAL A 26 7.30 -4.52 -20.89
CA VAL A 26 6.23 -4.00 -20.00
C VAL A 26 6.73 -3.76 -18.58
N LEU A 27 7.70 -4.54 -18.10
CA LEU A 27 8.20 -4.45 -16.72
C LEU A 27 8.69 -3.03 -16.35
N LEU A 28 9.53 -2.42 -17.19
CA LEU A 28 10.09 -1.10 -16.90
C LEU A 28 9.02 0.01 -16.88
N PRO A 29 8.16 0.17 -17.93
CA PRO A 29 7.10 1.18 -17.91
C PRO A 29 6.17 1.06 -16.71
N VAL A 30 5.76 -0.16 -16.32
CA VAL A 30 4.88 -0.37 -15.16
C VAL A 30 5.56 0.04 -13.86
N GLY A 31 6.80 -0.41 -13.63
CA GLY A 31 7.55 -0.03 -12.43
C GLY A 31 7.81 1.47 -12.32
N LEU A 32 8.12 2.13 -13.44
CA LEU A 32 8.30 3.58 -13.48
C LEU A 32 6.98 4.34 -13.28
N LEU A 33 5.87 3.86 -13.85
CA LEU A 33 4.56 4.47 -13.63
C LEU A 33 4.15 4.41 -12.15
N LEU A 34 4.34 3.25 -11.50
CA LEU A 34 4.11 3.10 -10.07
C LEU A 34 4.98 4.05 -9.24
N ALA A 35 6.28 4.10 -9.53
CA ALA A 35 7.20 5.02 -8.84
C ALA A 35 6.83 6.49 -9.08
N GLY A 36 6.48 6.86 -10.31
CA GLY A 36 6.09 8.23 -10.66
C GLY A 36 4.80 8.67 -9.99
N TRP A 37 3.81 7.77 -9.90
CA TRP A 37 2.57 8.03 -9.17
C TRP A 37 2.84 8.18 -7.67
N GLY A 38 3.69 7.33 -7.10
CA GLY A 38 4.12 7.43 -5.71
C GLY A 38 4.79 8.77 -5.40
N GLU A 39 5.78 9.16 -6.21
CA GLU A 39 6.48 10.45 -6.08
C GLU A 39 5.52 11.64 -6.15
N PHE A 40 4.57 11.61 -7.08
CA PHE A 40 3.56 12.65 -7.21
C PHE A 40 2.71 12.77 -5.93
N LEU A 41 2.21 11.64 -5.41
CA LEU A 41 1.40 11.62 -4.19
C LEU A 41 2.20 12.08 -2.97
N ILE A 42 3.43 11.57 -2.79
CA ILE A 42 4.26 11.89 -1.63
C ILE A 42 4.63 13.38 -1.64
N LEU A 43 5.08 13.93 -2.76
CA LEU A 43 5.43 15.35 -2.85
C LEU A 43 4.26 16.27 -2.55
N ARG A 44 3.06 15.87 -2.96
CA ARG A 44 1.84 16.63 -2.71
C ARG A 44 1.35 16.50 -1.26
N LEU A 45 1.54 15.34 -0.62
CA LEU A 45 1.21 15.13 0.80
C LEU A 45 2.23 15.78 1.74
N SER A 46 3.52 15.71 1.41
CA SER A 46 4.62 16.28 2.17
C SER A 46 5.81 16.57 1.27
N THR A 47 6.05 17.86 1.02
CA THR A 47 7.18 18.33 0.21
C THR A 47 8.51 17.79 0.73
N THR A 48 8.70 17.75 2.06
CA THR A 48 9.95 17.29 2.69
C THR A 48 10.22 15.81 2.43
N PHE A 49 9.21 14.94 2.61
CA PHE A 49 9.37 13.51 2.33
C PHE A 49 9.51 13.24 0.83
N GLY A 50 8.79 14.00 0.00
CA GLY A 50 8.89 13.88 -1.44
C GLY A 50 10.26 14.24 -2.00
N LEU A 51 10.90 15.32 -1.50
CA LEU A 51 12.27 15.67 -1.91
C LEU A 51 13.28 14.57 -1.53
N ARG A 52 13.11 13.95 -0.36
CA ARG A 52 13.93 12.80 0.06
C ARG A 52 13.68 11.58 -0.82
N GLN A 53 12.43 11.31 -1.18
CA GLN A 53 12.08 10.18 -2.06
C GLN A 53 12.71 10.36 -3.45
N LEU A 54 12.69 11.57 -4.02
CA LEU A 54 13.38 11.87 -5.29
C LEU A 54 14.89 11.61 -5.24
N LEU A 55 15.55 11.90 -4.12
CA LEU A 55 16.96 11.55 -3.92
C LEU A 55 17.14 10.02 -3.94
N TRP A 56 16.27 9.28 -3.24
CA TRP A 56 16.29 7.82 -3.25
C TRP A 56 15.98 7.22 -4.62
N LEU A 57 15.11 7.86 -5.41
CA LEU A 57 14.85 7.49 -6.80
C LEU A 57 16.13 7.62 -7.62
N ALA A 58 16.85 8.73 -7.50
CA ALA A 58 18.11 8.94 -8.21
C ALA A 58 19.17 7.90 -7.81
N VAL A 59 19.33 7.63 -6.51
CA VAL A 59 20.24 6.60 -6.01
C VAL A 59 19.81 5.20 -6.51
N GLY A 60 18.53 4.86 -6.42
CA GLY A 60 18.01 3.57 -6.88
C GLY A 60 18.23 3.35 -8.38
N VAL A 61 18.00 4.39 -9.19
CA VAL A 61 18.28 4.36 -10.64
C VAL A 61 19.76 4.17 -10.91
N LEU A 62 20.64 4.84 -10.16
CA LEU A 62 22.09 4.67 -10.29
C LEU A 62 22.51 3.23 -10.00
N VAL A 63 22.09 2.66 -8.86
CA VAL A 63 22.47 1.29 -8.48
C VAL A 63 21.87 0.26 -9.45
N THR A 64 20.61 0.42 -9.86
CA THR A 64 19.98 -0.43 -10.87
C THR A 64 20.67 -0.31 -12.24
N SER A 65 21.15 0.88 -12.61
CA SER A 65 21.91 1.09 -13.85
C SER A 65 23.25 0.35 -13.84
N VAL A 66 23.94 0.34 -12.70
CA VAL A 66 25.20 -0.43 -12.52
C VAL A 66 24.92 -1.93 -12.66
N LEU A 67 23.86 -2.43 -12.01
CA LEU A 67 23.42 -3.83 -12.13
C LEU A 67 23.11 -4.23 -13.57
N LEU A 68 22.38 -3.39 -14.32
CA LEU A 68 22.01 -3.68 -15.70
C LEU A 68 23.20 -3.57 -16.68
N ARG A 69 24.22 -2.75 -16.36
CA ARG A 69 25.44 -2.61 -17.16
C ARG A 69 26.41 -3.78 -16.94
N SER A 70 26.49 -4.33 -15.73
CA SER A 70 27.19 -5.60 -15.54
C SER A 70 26.44 -6.63 -16.38
N GLN A 71 27.02 -7.01 -17.53
CA GLN A 71 26.40 -7.93 -18.49
C GLN A 71 25.77 -9.09 -17.72
N ALA A 72 24.56 -9.51 -18.12
CA ALA A 72 23.50 -10.25 -17.40
C ALA A 72 23.88 -11.53 -16.61
N GLU A 73 25.16 -11.81 -16.44
CA GLU A 73 25.71 -12.85 -15.62
C GLU A 73 25.58 -12.50 -14.14
N LEU A 74 24.41 -12.81 -13.60
CA LEU A 74 24.13 -12.89 -12.16
C LEU A 74 24.93 -14.03 -11.47
N ARG A 75 26.01 -14.52 -12.10
CA ARG A 75 26.91 -15.55 -11.58
C ARG A 75 27.61 -15.09 -10.30
N TRP A 76 27.97 -13.82 -10.20
CA TRP A 76 28.55 -13.26 -8.97
C TRP A 76 27.58 -13.35 -7.78
N LEU A 77 26.28 -13.13 -8.03
CA LEU A 77 25.23 -13.23 -7.02
C LEU A 77 25.05 -14.68 -6.55
N ARG A 78 25.09 -15.66 -7.47
CA ARG A 78 25.06 -17.09 -7.15
C ARG A 78 26.33 -17.58 -6.44
N ARG A 79 27.51 -17.12 -6.88
CA ARG A 79 28.84 -17.52 -6.36
C ARG A 79 29.06 -17.04 -4.93
N TYR A 80 28.71 -15.79 -4.64
CA TYR A 80 28.92 -15.17 -3.33
C TYR A 80 27.65 -15.14 -2.48
N ARG A 81 26.68 -16.03 -2.73
CA ARG A 81 25.37 -16.06 -2.06
C ARG A 81 25.46 -16.03 -0.52
N TYR A 82 26.43 -16.74 0.06
CA TYR A 82 26.60 -16.81 1.52
C TYR A 82 27.19 -15.51 2.07
N VAL A 83 28.11 -14.87 1.34
CA VAL A 83 28.71 -13.59 1.72
C VAL A 83 27.64 -12.49 1.71
N TRP A 84 26.84 -12.43 0.64
CA TRP A 84 25.76 -11.46 0.53
C TRP A 84 24.70 -11.66 1.61
N LEU A 85 24.23 -12.89 1.81
CA LEU A 85 23.24 -13.19 2.83
C LEU A 85 23.76 -12.89 4.25
N ALA A 86 24.98 -13.34 4.58
CA ALA A 86 25.59 -13.09 5.88
C ALA A 86 25.82 -11.59 6.11
N GLY A 87 26.24 -10.85 5.09
CA GLY A 87 26.36 -9.39 5.15
C GLY A 87 25.01 -8.71 5.41
N GLY A 88 23.95 -9.10 4.69
CA GLY A 88 22.60 -8.57 4.91
C GLY A 88 22.04 -8.90 6.29
N LEU A 89 22.24 -10.14 6.76
CA LEU A 89 21.85 -10.57 8.10
C LEU A 89 22.64 -9.81 9.16
N GLY A 90 23.96 -9.66 8.97
CA GLY A 90 24.83 -8.91 9.85
C GLY A 90 24.42 -7.44 9.97
N LEU A 91 24.10 -6.78 8.84
CA LEU A 91 23.59 -5.40 8.84
C LEU A 91 22.22 -5.28 9.54
N THR A 92 21.36 -6.28 9.38
CA THR A 92 20.05 -6.29 10.06
C THR A 92 20.22 -6.54 11.56
N ALA A 93 21.11 -7.45 11.96
CA ALA A 93 21.43 -7.68 13.36
C ALA A 93 22.13 -6.47 14.00
N LEU A 94 22.93 -5.72 13.23
CA LEU A 94 23.61 -4.50 13.69
C LEU A 94 22.60 -3.44 14.16
N THR A 95 21.38 -3.41 13.63
CA THR A 95 20.36 -2.45 14.08
C THR A 95 19.87 -2.74 15.51
N LEU A 96 20.08 -3.94 16.05
CA LEU A 96 19.81 -4.21 17.47
C LEU A 96 20.70 -3.34 18.39
N LEU A 97 21.92 -3.06 17.94
CA LEU A 97 22.92 -2.28 18.68
C LEU A 97 22.87 -0.78 18.32
N LEU A 98 22.85 -0.47 17.02
CA LEU A 98 22.99 0.89 16.48
C LEU A 98 21.71 1.42 15.82
N GLY A 99 20.62 0.67 15.88
CA GLY A 99 19.37 1.04 15.20
C GLY A 99 18.70 2.22 15.87
N THR A 100 18.11 3.05 15.02
CA THR A 100 17.37 4.26 15.37
C THR A 100 15.97 4.17 14.81
N ASN A 101 15.03 4.91 15.38
CA ASN A 101 13.69 5.09 14.84
C ASN A 101 13.53 6.55 14.38
N PRO A 102 13.42 6.83 13.06
CA PRO A 102 13.25 8.18 12.56
C PRO A 102 11.97 8.86 13.07
N SER A 103 10.96 8.08 13.45
CA SER A 103 9.66 8.53 13.92
C SER A 103 9.56 8.62 15.45
N GLY A 104 10.65 8.34 16.18
CA GLY A 104 10.69 8.40 17.65
C GLY A 104 10.08 7.19 18.37
N GLY A 105 9.72 6.12 17.65
CA GLY A 105 9.22 4.87 18.26
C GLY A 105 10.32 4.02 18.91
N GLU A 106 9.90 3.00 19.68
CA GLU A 106 10.84 2.06 20.33
C GLU A 106 11.57 1.13 19.35
N GLU A 107 11.03 0.96 18.15
CA GLU A 107 11.51 -0.02 17.15
C GLU A 107 12.82 0.45 16.50
N ARG A 108 13.91 -0.31 16.68
CA ARG A 108 15.25 0.02 16.17
C ARG A 108 15.52 -0.60 14.79
N LEU A 109 14.77 -0.19 13.78
CA LEU A 109 14.81 -0.80 12.44
C LEU A 109 15.78 -0.13 11.45
N TRP A 110 16.18 1.12 11.70
CA TRP A 110 16.92 1.92 10.73
C TRP A 110 18.35 2.22 11.18
N LEU A 111 19.30 2.09 10.25
CA LEU A 111 20.65 2.64 10.41
C LEU A 111 20.66 4.05 9.81
N GLY A 112 20.87 5.05 10.67
CA GLY A 112 20.89 6.46 10.29
C GLY A 112 22.30 7.01 10.22
N CYS A 113 22.64 7.72 9.15
CA CYS A 113 23.84 8.54 9.04
C CYS A 113 23.54 9.82 8.25
N CYS A 114 23.98 10.99 8.76
CA CYS A 114 23.84 12.29 8.08
C CYS A 114 22.41 12.62 7.59
N GLY A 115 21.38 12.23 8.34
CA GLY A 115 19.97 12.47 7.97
C GLY A 115 19.39 11.52 6.92
N VAL A 116 20.16 10.51 6.49
CA VAL A 116 19.74 9.42 5.61
C VAL A 116 19.57 8.16 6.43
N TYR A 117 18.43 7.49 6.26
CA TYR A 117 18.08 6.27 7.00
C TYR A 117 17.94 5.10 6.05
N LEU A 118 18.68 4.02 6.32
CA LEU A 118 18.58 2.77 5.60
C LEU A 118 17.96 1.70 6.52
N GLN A 119 16.90 1.05 6.06
CA GLN A 119 16.35 -0.14 6.71
C GLN A 119 16.99 -1.39 6.11
N PRO A 120 17.86 -2.13 6.83
CA PRO A 120 18.59 -3.26 6.26
C PRO A 120 17.72 -4.48 5.92
N SER A 121 16.53 -4.59 6.52
CA SER A 121 15.60 -5.69 6.26
C SER A 121 15.03 -5.67 4.84
N GLU A 122 14.92 -4.48 4.21
CA GLU A 122 14.50 -4.32 2.81
C GLU A 122 15.48 -5.00 1.83
N PRO A 123 16.77 -4.64 1.77
CA PRO A 123 17.73 -5.34 0.91
C PRO A 123 17.93 -6.79 1.34
N LEU A 124 17.86 -7.12 2.64
CA LEU A 124 17.92 -8.50 3.12
C LEU A 124 16.86 -9.39 2.45
N ARG A 125 15.65 -8.87 2.19
CA ARG A 125 14.61 -9.60 1.43
C ARG A 125 15.12 -10.11 0.08
N LEU A 126 15.76 -9.24 -0.70
CA LEU A 126 16.29 -9.61 -2.02
C LEU A 126 17.48 -10.56 -1.90
N LEU A 127 18.36 -10.35 -0.92
CA LEU A 127 19.51 -11.22 -0.69
C LEU A 127 19.09 -12.62 -0.25
N LEU A 128 18.05 -12.70 0.59
CA LEU A 128 17.41 -13.97 0.96
C LEU A 128 16.85 -14.67 -0.27
N LEU A 129 16.11 -13.97 -1.14
CA LEU A 129 15.59 -14.55 -2.38
C LEU A 129 16.70 -15.04 -3.31
N ALA A 130 17.77 -14.27 -3.46
CA ALA A 130 18.94 -14.66 -4.25
C ALA A 130 19.62 -15.91 -3.67
N TYR A 131 19.76 -15.99 -2.35
CA TYR A 131 20.25 -17.18 -1.66
C TYR A 131 19.34 -18.38 -1.88
N LEU A 132 18.03 -18.24 -1.66
CA LEU A 132 17.05 -19.31 -1.84
C LEU A 132 17.07 -19.83 -3.27
N ALA A 133 17.04 -18.93 -4.26
CA ALA A 133 17.11 -19.29 -5.68
C ALA A 133 18.40 -20.06 -6.00
N ALA A 134 19.56 -19.57 -5.54
CA ALA A 134 20.84 -20.21 -5.81
C ALA A 134 20.97 -21.57 -5.13
N PHE A 135 20.59 -21.67 -3.85
CA PHE A 135 20.67 -22.90 -3.07
C PHE A 135 19.74 -23.98 -3.64
N LEU A 136 18.50 -23.62 -3.96
CA LEU A 136 17.52 -24.56 -4.53
C LEU A 136 17.91 -24.98 -5.96
N ALA A 137 18.42 -24.07 -6.78
CA ALA A 137 18.90 -24.38 -8.12
C ALA A 137 20.07 -25.38 -8.09
N ASP A 138 21.04 -25.20 -7.18
CA ASP A 138 22.15 -26.14 -7.01
C ASP A 138 21.65 -27.53 -6.61
N ARG A 139 20.74 -27.62 -5.62
CA ARG A 139 20.19 -28.91 -5.17
C ARG A 139 19.42 -29.65 -6.27
N LEU A 140 18.70 -28.91 -7.11
CA LEU A 140 18.03 -29.48 -8.28
C LEU A 140 19.01 -30.03 -9.32
N ALA A 141 20.15 -29.36 -9.54
CA ALA A 141 21.17 -29.79 -10.50
C ALA A 141 21.82 -31.13 -10.10
N PHE A 142 21.93 -31.42 -8.81
CA PHE A 142 22.47 -32.70 -8.33
C PHE A 142 21.45 -33.85 -8.33
N GLY A 143 20.20 -33.64 -8.80
CA GLY A 143 19.15 -34.67 -8.77
C GLY A 143 18.60 -34.96 -7.37
N TRP A 144 18.88 -34.09 -6.40
CA TRP A 144 18.32 -34.15 -5.05
C TRP A 144 16.91 -33.59 -5.10
N GLY A 145 15.96 -34.40 -5.56
CA GLY A 145 14.55 -34.08 -5.40
C GLY A 145 14.18 -34.11 -3.92
N ILE A 146 13.26 -33.22 -3.50
CA ILE A 146 12.57 -33.29 -2.19
C ILE A 146 11.86 -34.65 -1.98
N HIS A 147 11.77 -35.46 -3.03
CA HIS A 147 11.21 -36.81 -3.10
C HIS A 147 12.18 -37.94 -2.70
N ARG A 148 13.47 -37.66 -2.44
CA ARG A 148 14.48 -38.64 -1.99
C ARG A 148 14.89 -38.42 -0.53
N PRO A 149 15.45 -39.44 0.16
CA PRO A 149 15.90 -39.32 1.55
C PRO A 149 17.10 -38.36 1.63
N GLY A 150 16.77 -37.08 1.79
CA GLY A 150 17.67 -35.94 1.94
C GLY A 150 16.93 -34.66 2.33
N LEU A 151 15.65 -34.77 2.70
CA LEU A 151 14.76 -33.65 3.04
C LEU A 151 15.32 -32.81 4.20
N VAL A 152 15.93 -33.43 5.20
CA VAL A 152 16.61 -32.73 6.30
C VAL A 152 17.81 -31.94 5.78
N ALA A 153 18.61 -32.49 4.87
CA ALA A 153 19.79 -31.81 4.31
C ALA A 153 19.43 -30.61 3.42
N VAL A 154 18.22 -30.61 2.83
CA VAL A 154 17.69 -29.47 2.06
C VAL A 154 17.00 -28.46 2.97
N LEU A 155 16.16 -28.91 3.91
CA LEU A 155 15.39 -28.01 4.76
C LEU A 155 16.23 -27.39 5.89
N ALA A 156 17.18 -28.10 6.49
CA ALA A 156 17.91 -27.59 7.65
C ALA A 156 18.64 -26.26 7.38
N PRO A 157 19.41 -26.08 6.29
CA PRO A 157 20.04 -24.79 5.99
C PRO A 157 19.01 -23.69 5.70
N LEU A 158 17.88 -24.03 5.10
CA LEU A 158 16.82 -23.07 4.77
C LEU A 158 16.09 -22.59 6.00
N VAL A 159 15.72 -23.52 6.89
CA VAL A 159 15.09 -23.24 8.19
C VAL A 159 16.05 -22.49 9.10
N LEU A 160 17.35 -22.82 9.09
CA LEU A 160 18.36 -22.09 9.87
C LEU A 160 18.47 -20.63 9.43
N VAL A 161 18.62 -20.38 8.12
CA VAL A 161 18.71 -19.03 7.57
C VAL A 161 17.43 -18.25 7.81
N TRP A 162 16.27 -18.86 7.53
CA TRP A 162 14.98 -18.24 7.76
C TRP A 162 14.76 -17.95 9.24
N GLY A 163 15.07 -18.90 10.13
CA GLY A 163 14.95 -18.77 11.57
C GLY A 163 15.88 -17.69 12.14
N ALA A 164 17.12 -17.60 11.65
CA ALA A 164 18.04 -16.53 12.02
C ALA A 164 17.52 -15.16 11.58
N SER A 165 17.07 -15.04 10.32
CA SER A 165 16.50 -13.79 9.79
C SER A 165 15.24 -13.35 10.54
N THR A 166 14.34 -14.30 10.79
CA THR A 166 13.07 -14.08 11.48
C THR A 166 13.30 -13.77 12.95
N GLY A 167 14.21 -14.47 13.62
CA GLY A 167 14.57 -14.22 15.01
C GLY A 167 15.02 -12.78 15.25
N VAL A 168 15.92 -12.26 14.40
CA VAL A 168 16.34 -10.86 14.47
C VAL A 168 15.16 -9.90 14.29
N LEU A 169 14.31 -10.13 13.28
CA LEU A 169 13.15 -9.28 13.01
C LEU A 169 12.10 -9.33 14.14
N LEU A 170 11.87 -10.48 14.75
CA LEU A 170 10.98 -10.64 15.90
C LEU A 170 11.49 -9.87 17.11
N THR A 171 12.81 -9.89 17.37
CA THR A 171 13.43 -9.05 18.41
C THR A 171 13.24 -7.57 18.14
N GLN A 172 13.22 -7.17 16.87
CA GLN A 172 12.95 -5.79 16.45
C GLN A 172 11.46 -5.42 16.43
N ARG A 173 10.56 -6.38 16.71
CA ARG A 173 9.10 -6.25 16.60
C ARG A 173 8.60 -5.98 15.16
N ASP A 174 9.38 -6.36 14.13
CA ASP A 174 8.99 -6.26 12.72
C ASP A 174 8.26 -7.53 12.23
N LEU A 175 6.98 -7.61 12.59
CA LEU A 175 6.11 -8.75 12.26
C LEU A 175 5.69 -8.79 10.79
N GLY A 176 5.60 -7.62 10.15
CA GLY A 176 5.26 -7.53 8.74
C GLY A 176 6.34 -8.14 7.86
N THR A 177 7.60 -7.76 8.08
CA THR A 177 8.71 -8.29 7.28
C THR A 177 8.96 -9.77 7.58
N SER A 178 8.83 -10.21 8.83
CA SER A 178 9.02 -11.63 9.18
C SER A 178 7.95 -12.55 8.59
N SER A 179 6.68 -12.16 8.61
CA SER A 179 5.60 -12.91 7.94
C SER A 179 5.77 -12.94 6.42
N LEU A 180 6.26 -11.85 5.82
CA LEU A 180 6.63 -11.80 4.42
C LEU A 180 7.77 -12.80 4.10
N PHE A 181 8.81 -12.88 4.94
CA PHE A 181 9.93 -13.83 4.75
C PHE A 181 9.46 -15.28 4.81
N LEU A 182 8.53 -15.60 5.73
CA LEU A 182 7.91 -16.92 5.79
C LEU A 182 7.13 -17.24 4.51
N GLY A 183 6.32 -16.31 4.01
CA GLY A 183 5.58 -16.48 2.77
C GLY A 183 6.49 -16.67 1.55
N LEU A 184 7.59 -15.92 1.46
CA LEU A 184 8.59 -16.08 0.40
C LEU A 184 9.27 -17.44 0.46
N LEU A 185 9.69 -17.90 1.64
CA LEU A 185 10.27 -19.23 1.81
C LEU A 185 9.27 -20.30 1.36
N ALA A 186 8.01 -20.21 1.80
CA ALA A 186 6.97 -21.17 1.47
C ALA A 186 6.72 -21.26 -0.04
N VAL A 187 6.62 -20.11 -0.72
CA VAL A 187 6.43 -20.09 -2.18
C VAL A 187 7.65 -20.64 -2.91
N MET A 188 8.87 -20.28 -2.51
CA MET A 188 10.10 -20.81 -3.12
C MET A 188 10.22 -22.33 -2.95
N LEU A 189 9.87 -22.86 -1.77
CA LEU A 189 9.80 -24.30 -1.53
C LEU A 189 8.67 -24.96 -2.33
N TYR A 190 7.51 -24.33 -2.44
CA TYR A 190 6.40 -24.83 -3.26
C TYR A 190 6.78 -24.92 -4.74
N LEU A 191 7.46 -23.90 -5.30
CA LEU A 191 7.92 -23.89 -6.69
C LEU A 191 8.82 -25.09 -7.03
N VAL A 192 9.62 -25.54 -6.07
CA VAL A 192 10.55 -26.67 -6.25
C VAL A 192 9.92 -28.02 -5.90
N SER A 193 9.03 -28.06 -4.90
CA SER A 193 8.41 -29.29 -4.40
C SER A 193 7.13 -29.69 -5.12
N ASP A 194 6.38 -28.73 -5.67
CA ASP A 194 5.01 -28.84 -6.17
C ASP A 194 4.03 -29.45 -5.13
N ARG A 195 4.30 -29.22 -3.84
CA ARG A 195 3.51 -29.75 -2.71
C ARG A 195 2.76 -28.64 -1.98
N TRP A 196 1.44 -28.60 -2.16
CA TRP A 196 0.57 -27.61 -1.52
C TRP A 196 0.64 -27.65 0.02
N GLN A 197 1.02 -28.80 0.59
CA GLN A 197 1.20 -28.95 2.04
C GLN A 197 2.24 -27.97 2.61
N VAL A 198 3.23 -27.55 1.82
CA VAL A 198 4.23 -26.55 2.25
C VAL A 198 3.57 -25.20 2.50
N LEU A 199 2.64 -24.79 1.64
CA LEU A 199 1.90 -23.53 1.79
C LEU A 199 0.99 -23.57 3.01
N VAL A 200 0.33 -24.71 3.25
CA VAL A 200 -0.53 -24.88 4.43
C VAL A 200 0.28 -24.95 5.72
N ALA A 201 1.44 -25.62 5.74
CA ALA A 201 2.33 -25.60 6.88
C ALA A 201 2.81 -24.18 7.21
N ALA A 202 3.15 -23.39 6.20
CA ALA A 202 3.53 -21.98 6.39
C ALA A 202 2.36 -21.13 6.93
N LEU A 203 1.14 -21.36 6.44
CA LEU A 203 -0.05 -20.68 6.96
C LEU A 203 -0.31 -21.03 8.43
N VAL A 204 -0.23 -22.31 8.80
CA VAL A 204 -0.36 -22.76 10.19
C VAL A 204 0.72 -22.11 11.06
N LEU A 205 1.96 -22.09 10.60
CA LEU A 205 3.07 -21.45 11.33
C LEU A 205 2.86 -19.93 11.48
N ALA A 206 2.32 -19.26 10.47
CA ALA A 206 2.00 -17.84 10.52
C ALA A 206 0.88 -17.56 11.54
N VAL A 207 -0.16 -18.40 11.61
CA VAL A 207 -1.24 -18.29 12.61
C VAL A 207 -0.70 -18.51 14.02
N ILE A 208 0.13 -19.54 14.23
CA ILE A 208 0.78 -19.78 15.53
C ILE A 208 1.64 -18.58 15.92
N GLY A 209 2.47 -18.08 15.01
CA GLY A 209 3.32 -16.92 15.23
C GLY A 209 2.51 -15.66 15.57
N ALA A 210 1.40 -15.42 14.88
CA ALA A 210 0.49 -14.30 15.16
C ALA A 210 -0.17 -14.42 16.55
N SER A 211 -0.62 -15.62 16.93
CA SER A 211 -1.20 -15.88 18.25
C SER A 211 -0.19 -15.67 19.38
N VAL A 212 1.05 -16.14 19.19
CA VAL A 212 2.15 -15.90 20.14
C VAL A 212 2.47 -14.40 20.22
N ALA A 213 2.57 -13.71 19.08
CA ALA A 213 2.85 -12.29 19.03
C ALA A 213 1.75 -11.45 19.69
N TYR A 214 0.47 -11.85 19.56
CA TYR A 214 -0.66 -11.21 20.24
C TYR A 214 -0.53 -11.25 21.77
N GLY A 215 -0.02 -12.36 22.31
CA GLY A 215 0.23 -12.51 23.75
C GLY A 215 1.49 -11.78 24.25
N LEU A 216 2.53 -11.67 23.42
CA LEU A 216 3.84 -11.15 23.83
C LEU A 216 4.02 -9.64 23.60
N PHE A 217 3.32 -9.04 22.63
CA PHE A 217 3.56 -7.67 22.21
C PHE A 217 2.28 -6.83 22.25
N ASP A 218 2.25 -5.82 23.13
CA ASP A 218 1.09 -4.94 23.32
C ASP A 218 0.70 -4.20 22.03
N ILE A 219 1.68 -3.76 21.23
CA ILE A 219 1.42 -3.08 19.96
C ILE A 219 0.66 -3.98 18.97
N VAL A 220 0.90 -5.29 19.01
CA VAL A 220 0.22 -6.26 18.15
C VAL A 220 -1.20 -6.46 18.61
N ARG A 221 -1.40 -6.61 19.93
CA ARG A 221 -2.71 -6.70 20.54
C ARG A 221 -3.57 -5.50 20.16
N LEU A 222 -3.03 -4.28 20.27
CA LEU A 222 -3.71 -3.05 19.88
C LEU A 222 -4.11 -3.04 18.38
N ARG A 223 -3.20 -3.45 17.49
CA ARG A 223 -3.50 -3.54 16.04
C ARG A 223 -4.57 -4.59 15.73
N VAL A 224 -4.60 -5.72 16.44
CA VAL A 224 -5.63 -6.75 16.28
C VAL A 224 -6.99 -6.27 16.80
N LEU A 225 -7.03 -5.59 17.95
CA LEU A 225 -8.27 -5.01 18.49
C LEU A 225 -8.82 -3.93 17.57
N ALA A 226 -7.98 -3.00 17.10
CA ALA A 226 -8.36 -1.98 16.12
C ALA A 226 -8.83 -2.58 14.78
N TRP A 227 -8.30 -3.75 14.38
CA TRP A 227 -8.78 -4.47 13.21
C TRP A 227 -10.15 -5.13 13.43
N LEU A 228 -10.37 -5.78 14.57
CA LEU A 228 -11.62 -6.47 14.90
C LEU A 228 -12.77 -5.50 15.14
N ASP A 229 -12.58 -4.47 15.96
CA ASP A 229 -13.57 -3.43 16.22
C ASP A 229 -12.95 -2.03 16.23
N PRO A 230 -12.76 -1.41 15.05
CA PRO A 230 -12.21 -0.06 14.98
C PRO A 230 -13.13 0.98 15.63
N TRP A 231 -14.43 0.71 15.74
CA TRP A 231 -15.42 1.69 16.17
C TRP A 231 -15.47 1.91 17.68
N ALA A 232 -14.83 1.03 18.46
CA ALA A 232 -14.73 1.17 19.90
C ALA A 232 -13.90 2.40 20.33
N ASP A 233 -12.91 2.79 19.52
CA ASP A 233 -12.08 3.97 19.79
C ASP A 233 -11.82 4.78 18.50
N PRO A 234 -12.84 5.51 17.99
CA PRO A 234 -12.74 6.19 16.71
C PRO A 234 -11.73 7.33 16.67
N MET A 235 -11.48 7.97 17.80
CA MET A 235 -10.62 9.16 17.93
C MET A 235 -9.21 8.82 18.44
N GLY A 236 -9.00 7.62 18.99
CA GLY A 236 -7.71 7.16 19.48
C GLY A 236 -7.06 6.12 18.57
N GLY A 237 -6.84 4.91 19.09
CA GLY A 237 -6.01 3.87 18.47
C GLY A 237 -6.50 3.37 17.11
N SER A 238 -7.78 3.55 16.78
CA SER A 238 -8.37 3.10 15.51
C SER A 238 -8.57 4.23 14.50
N TYR A 239 -8.22 5.48 14.85
CA TYR A 239 -8.44 6.65 14.00
C TYR A 239 -7.84 6.47 12.60
N GLN A 240 -6.61 5.94 12.51
CA GLN A 240 -5.94 5.72 11.21
C GLN A 240 -6.73 4.75 10.30
N VAL A 241 -7.24 3.65 10.87
CA VAL A 241 -8.04 2.67 10.15
C VAL A 241 -9.34 3.30 9.66
N ILE A 242 -10.05 4.01 10.55
CA ILE A 242 -11.34 4.63 10.23
C ILE A 242 -11.20 5.71 9.17
N GLN A 243 -10.21 6.60 9.30
CA GLN A 243 -9.99 7.65 8.32
C GLN A 243 -9.58 7.08 6.95
N GLY A 244 -8.85 5.96 6.91
CA GLY A 244 -8.58 5.24 5.68
C GLY A 244 -9.86 4.69 5.02
N LEU A 245 -10.75 4.06 5.80
CA LEU A 245 -12.03 3.57 5.28
C LEU A 245 -12.94 4.70 4.77
N ILE A 246 -12.99 5.82 5.50
CA ILE A 246 -13.72 7.01 5.09
C ILE A 246 -13.10 7.65 3.84
N ALA A 247 -11.79 7.57 3.65
CA ALA A 247 -11.10 8.04 2.45
C ALA A 247 -11.59 7.30 1.19
N TYR A 248 -11.66 5.95 1.24
CA TYR A 248 -12.20 5.15 0.14
C TYR A 248 -13.66 5.50 -0.14
N ALA A 249 -14.50 5.54 0.91
CA ALA A 249 -15.91 5.91 0.79
C ALA A 249 -16.11 7.33 0.21
N SER A 250 -15.22 8.24 0.56
CA SER A 250 -15.23 9.64 0.11
C SER A 250 -14.87 9.83 -1.35
N GLY A 251 -14.05 8.95 -1.91
CA GLY A 251 -13.62 9.04 -3.31
C GLY A 251 -14.68 8.59 -4.30
N GLY A 252 -15.58 7.67 -3.91
CA GLY A 252 -16.58 7.13 -4.83
C GLY A 252 -15.94 6.52 -6.09
N LEU A 253 -16.63 6.56 -7.23
CA LEU A 253 -16.16 5.89 -8.44
C LEU A 253 -14.93 6.57 -9.08
N PHE A 254 -14.95 7.90 -9.20
CA PHE A 254 -13.95 8.68 -9.94
C PHE A 254 -12.97 9.45 -9.07
N GLY A 255 -13.17 9.46 -7.76
CA GLY A 255 -12.39 10.26 -6.83
C GLY A 255 -12.94 11.66 -6.66
N ARG A 256 -12.37 12.39 -5.69
CA ARG A 256 -12.62 13.82 -5.51
C ARG A 256 -11.81 14.73 -6.45
N GLY A 257 -10.93 14.14 -7.26
CA GLY A 257 -9.96 14.86 -8.07
C GLY A 257 -8.59 14.94 -7.39
N ALA A 258 -7.53 14.83 -8.20
CA ALA A 258 -6.15 14.87 -7.74
C ALA A 258 -5.82 16.20 -7.06
N GLY A 259 -5.36 16.15 -5.81
CA GLY A 259 -5.03 17.34 -5.03
C GLY A 259 -6.20 17.97 -4.27
N ILE A 260 -7.44 17.61 -4.59
CA ILE A 260 -8.65 18.23 -4.02
C ILE A 260 -9.18 17.45 -2.80
N GLY A 261 -8.86 16.15 -2.71
CA GLY A 261 -9.20 15.34 -1.55
C GLY A 261 -8.48 15.78 -0.27
N SER A 262 -8.86 15.19 0.86
CA SER A 262 -8.24 15.44 2.18
C SER A 262 -7.49 14.21 2.73
N PRO A 263 -6.60 13.55 1.97
CA PRO A 263 -5.90 12.35 2.45
C PRO A 263 -4.93 12.61 3.61
N GLY A 264 -4.55 13.87 3.87
CA GLY A 264 -3.78 14.26 5.04
C GLY A 264 -4.50 14.03 6.38
N LEU A 265 -5.81 13.77 6.37
CA LEU A 265 -6.57 13.34 7.54
C LEU A 265 -6.23 11.92 7.98
N VAL A 266 -5.68 11.10 7.09
CA VAL A 266 -5.18 9.77 7.44
C VAL A 266 -3.78 9.94 8.04
N PRO A 267 -3.55 9.58 9.31
CA PRO A 267 -2.21 9.62 9.91
C PRO A 267 -1.22 8.82 9.08
N ILE A 268 -0.04 9.41 8.88
CA ILE A 268 1.07 8.80 8.15
C ILE A 268 0.64 8.29 6.75
N ALA A 269 -0.26 9.01 6.07
CA ALA A 269 -0.74 8.66 4.73
C ALA A 269 0.36 8.44 3.69
N VAL A 270 1.54 9.02 3.88
CA VAL A 270 2.68 8.85 2.95
C VAL A 270 3.29 7.45 2.99
N SER A 271 3.12 6.66 4.06
CA SER A 271 3.68 5.31 4.21
C SER A 271 2.71 4.21 3.74
N ASP A 272 2.35 3.31 4.64
CA ASP A 272 1.45 2.18 4.50
C ASP A 272 0.01 2.55 4.08
N TYR A 273 -0.45 3.77 4.37
CA TYR A 273 -1.79 4.25 4.02
C TYR A 273 -1.89 5.05 2.71
N ILE A 274 -0.86 5.06 1.87
CA ILE A 274 -0.87 5.84 0.62
C ILE A 274 -1.95 5.38 -0.36
N PHE A 275 -2.39 4.13 -0.25
CA PHE A 275 -3.54 3.61 -1.01
C PHE A 275 -4.85 4.34 -0.69
N ALA A 276 -5.03 4.81 0.55
CA ALA A 276 -6.19 5.61 0.93
C ALA A 276 -6.21 6.97 0.21
N ALA A 277 -5.03 7.56 -0.05
CA ALA A 277 -4.92 8.77 -0.85
C ALA A 277 -5.31 8.52 -2.32
N VAL A 278 -4.89 7.39 -2.89
CA VAL A 278 -5.33 6.99 -4.24
C VAL A 278 -6.85 6.82 -4.28
N GLY A 279 -7.42 6.10 -3.30
CA GLY A 279 -8.85 5.86 -3.23
C GLY A 279 -9.68 7.14 -3.06
N GLU A 280 -9.23 8.10 -2.27
CA GLU A 280 -9.96 9.36 -2.07
C GLU A 280 -9.90 10.28 -3.30
N GLU A 281 -8.77 10.35 -3.98
CA GLU A 281 -8.56 11.34 -5.05
C GLU A 281 -8.81 10.84 -6.44
N TRP A 282 -8.53 9.56 -6.69
CA TRP A 282 -8.70 8.89 -7.98
C TRP A 282 -9.85 7.87 -7.95
N GLY A 283 -10.49 7.70 -6.79
CA GLY A 283 -11.66 6.85 -6.63
C GLY A 283 -11.37 5.38 -6.79
N LEU A 284 -12.45 4.63 -6.96
CA LEU A 284 -12.39 3.20 -7.27
C LEU A 284 -11.65 2.94 -8.58
N VAL A 285 -11.79 3.78 -9.61
CA VAL A 285 -11.09 3.60 -10.90
C VAL A 285 -9.57 3.66 -10.70
N GLY A 286 -9.06 4.65 -9.96
CA GLY A 286 -7.64 4.74 -9.64
C GLY A 286 -7.16 3.58 -8.78
N ALA A 287 -7.94 3.20 -7.76
CA ALA A 287 -7.63 2.06 -6.90
C ALA A 287 -7.53 0.73 -7.68
N LEU A 288 -8.49 0.47 -8.58
CA LEU A 288 -8.48 -0.71 -9.45
C LEU A 288 -7.35 -0.65 -10.49
N GLY A 289 -7.07 0.53 -11.05
CA GLY A 289 -5.94 0.74 -11.94
C GLY A 289 -4.61 0.40 -11.27
N LEU A 290 -4.42 0.85 -10.03
CA LEU A 290 -3.23 0.55 -9.23
C LEU A 290 -3.09 -0.95 -8.93
N ILE A 291 -4.18 -1.61 -8.49
CA ILE A 291 -4.22 -3.07 -8.32
C ILE A 291 -3.85 -3.76 -9.65
N GLY A 292 -4.41 -3.29 -10.77
CA GLY A 292 -4.11 -3.79 -12.12
C GLY A 292 -2.64 -3.63 -12.54
N LEU A 293 -1.98 -2.54 -12.14
CA LEU A 293 -0.56 -2.30 -12.43
C LEU A 293 0.35 -3.26 -11.67
N TYR A 294 0.14 -3.43 -10.36
CA TYR A 294 0.80 -4.52 -9.63
C TYR A 294 0.43 -5.86 -10.25
N ALA A 295 -0.80 -5.97 -10.77
CA ALA A 295 -1.27 -7.21 -11.34
C ALA A 295 -0.44 -7.68 -12.54
N LEU A 296 -0.26 -6.74 -13.44
CA LEU A 296 0.57 -6.86 -14.60
C LEU A 296 2.04 -7.08 -14.23
N LEU A 297 2.59 -6.36 -13.24
CA LEU A 297 3.99 -6.49 -12.83
C LEU A 297 4.33 -7.92 -12.38
N VAL A 298 3.55 -8.50 -11.46
CA VAL A 298 3.82 -9.87 -10.98
C VAL A 298 3.53 -10.90 -12.05
N GLN A 299 2.47 -10.71 -12.85
CA GLN A 299 2.17 -11.61 -13.96
C GLN A 299 3.35 -11.69 -14.94
N ARG A 300 3.94 -10.55 -15.30
CA ARG A 300 5.11 -10.48 -16.19
C ARG A 300 6.35 -11.08 -15.53
N GLY A 301 6.57 -10.83 -14.24
CA GLY A 301 7.68 -11.44 -13.49
C GLY A 301 7.58 -12.97 -13.38
N LEU A 302 6.40 -13.51 -13.07
CA LEU A 302 6.16 -14.96 -13.03
C LEU A 302 6.23 -15.58 -14.43
N ARG A 303 5.77 -14.87 -15.47
CA ARG A 303 5.96 -15.31 -16.86
C ARG A 303 7.43 -15.45 -17.21
N ALA A 304 8.26 -14.47 -16.85
CA ALA A 304 9.72 -14.56 -17.01
C ALA A 304 10.27 -15.81 -16.31
N ALA A 305 9.82 -16.11 -15.08
CA ALA A 305 10.25 -17.31 -14.38
C ALA A 305 9.96 -18.61 -15.12
N THR A 306 8.81 -18.71 -15.80
CA THR A 306 8.43 -19.93 -16.53
C THR A 306 9.18 -20.14 -17.85
N ARG A 307 9.84 -19.11 -18.37
CA ARG A 307 10.49 -19.10 -19.70
C ARG A 307 12.01 -19.13 -19.66
N ASN A 308 12.61 -19.33 -18.50
CA ASN A 308 14.06 -19.41 -18.34
C ASN A 308 14.55 -20.85 -18.24
N ALA A 309 15.53 -21.23 -19.05
CA ALA A 309 16.16 -22.55 -18.95
C ALA A 309 17.03 -22.72 -17.68
N ASP A 310 17.72 -21.66 -17.25
CA ASP A 310 18.54 -21.68 -16.04
C ASP A 310 17.65 -21.69 -14.78
N PRO A 311 17.72 -22.73 -13.94
CA PRO A 311 16.92 -22.82 -12.72
C PRO A 311 17.16 -21.68 -11.74
N PHE A 312 18.37 -21.14 -11.67
CA PHE A 312 18.68 -20.02 -10.78
C PHE A 312 17.92 -18.76 -11.22
N ARG A 313 18.00 -18.41 -12.52
CA ARG A 313 17.29 -17.25 -13.09
C ARG A 313 15.78 -17.42 -12.99
N ALA A 314 15.27 -18.61 -13.25
CA ALA A 314 13.85 -18.93 -13.11
C ALA A 314 13.34 -18.73 -11.67
N LEU A 315 14.03 -19.31 -10.68
CA LEU A 315 13.64 -19.18 -9.26
C LEU A 315 13.83 -17.76 -8.74
N LEU A 316 14.86 -17.05 -9.17
CA LEU A 316 15.07 -15.65 -8.81
C LEU A 316 13.94 -14.77 -9.36
N ALA A 317 13.57 -14.96 -10.63
CA ALA A 317 12.45 -14.24 -11.24
C ALA A 317 11.14 -14.49 -10.49
N ALA A 318 10.86 -15.76 -10.17
CA ALA A 318 9.66 -16.13 -9.45
C ALA A 318 9.65 -15.51 -8.04
N GLY A 319 10.75 -15.64 -7.29
CA GLY A 319 10.87 -15.11 -5.95
C GLY A 319 10.70 -13.60 -5.88
N VAL A 320 11.33 -12.84 -6.78
CA VAL A 320 11.19 -11.37 -6.83
C VAL A 320 9.78 -10.95 -7.23
N ALA A 321 9.18 -11.61 -8.23
CA ALA A 321 7.79 -11.36 -8.61
C ALA A 321 6.82 -11.66 -7.45
N THR A 322 7.02 -12.79 -6.77
CA THR A 322 6.26 -13.17 -5.58
C THR A 322 6.42 -12.17 -4.46
N ALA A 323 7.60 -11.59 -4.24
CA ALA A 323 7.80 -10.55 -3.24
C ALA A 323 6.96 -9.31 -3.52
N PHE A 324 6.97 -8.80 -4.76
CA PHE A 324 6.10 -7.67 -5.11
C PHE A 324 4.63 -8.01 -4.90
N GLY A 325 4.19 -9.21 -5.30
CA GLY A 325 2.80 -9.64 -5.15
C GLY A 325 2.37 -9.79 -3.70
N LEU A 326 3.10 -10.58 -2.92
CA LEU A 326 2.76 -10.89 -1.53
C LEU A 326 2.81 -9.63 -0.66
N GLN A 327 3.83 -8.78 -0.82
CA GLN A 327 3.95 -7.51 -0.10
C GLN A 327 2.75 -6.60 -0.38
N THR A 328 2.37 -6.48 -1.66
CA THR A 328 1.21 -5.66 -2.06
C THR A 328 -0.08 -6.23 -1.50
N VAL A 329 -0.29 -7.55 -1.53
CA VAL A 329 -1.46 -8.21 -0.95
C VAL A 329 -1.56 -7.96 0.55
N MET A 330 -0.44 -8.09 1.28
CA MET A 330 -0.42 -7.89 2.73
C MET A 330 -0.75 -6.44 3.11
N ILE A 331 -0.22 -5.46 2.37
CA ILE A 331 -0.46 -4.04 2.63
C ILE A 331 -1.91 -3.68 2.31
N LEU A 332 -2.37 -4.01 1.10
CA LEU A 332 -3.74 -3.75 0.69
C LEU A 332 -4.75 -4.48 1.59
N GLY A 333 -4.44 -5.73 1.97
CA GLY A 333 -5.23 -6.48 2.94
C GLY A 333 -5.31 -5.79 4.29
N GLY A 334 -4.21 -5.21 4.78
CA GLY A 334 -4.17 -4.40 6.00
C GLY A 334 -5.06 -3.17 5.93
N VAL A 335 -4.84 -2.30 4.94
CA VAL A 335 -5.57 -1.02 4.82
C VAL A 335 -7.04 -1.18 4.44
N LEU A 336 -7.43 -2.31 3.83
CA LEU A 336 -8.83 -2.67 3.52
C LEU A 336 -9.49 -3.50 4.63
N ARG A 337 -8.82 -3.69 5.77
CA ARG A 337 -9.32 -4.44 6.94
C ARG A 337 -9.58 -5.94 6.67
N LEU A 338 -8.92 -6.54 5.68
CA LEU A 338 -8.91 -7.99 5.47
C LEU A 338 -7.90 -8.70 6.38
N LEU A 339 -6.81 -8.00 6.73
CA LEU A 339 -5.76 -8.46 7.63
C LEU A 339 -5.46 -7.36 8.66
N PRO A 340 -4.82 -7.69 9.79
CA PRO A 340 -4.25 -6.68 10.68
C PRO A 340 -3.17 -5.86 9.97
N LEU A 341 -2.99 -4.60 10.38
CA LEU A 341 -1.94 -3.73 9.82
C LEU A 341 -0.54 -4.23 10.17
N THR A 342 0.28 -4.42 9.14
CA THR A 342 1.63 -5.01 9.25
C THR A 342 2.77 -3.99 9.20
N GLY A 343 2.49 -2.74 8.81
CA GLY A 343 3.48 -1.64 8.83
C GLY A 343 4.57 -1.72 7.76
N ILE A 344 4.40 -2.56 6.74
CA ILE A 344 5.33 -2.68 5.61
C ILE A 344 5.01 -1.65 4.50
N THR A 345 6.04 -1.25 3.75
CA THR A 345 5.94 -0.22 2.71
C THR A 345 5.45 -0.79 1.38
N MET A 346 4.61 -0.05 0.64
CA MET A 346 4.16 -0.50 -0.68
C MET A 346 5.28 -0.31 -1.70
N PRO A 347 5.67 -1.36 -2.47
CA PRO A 347 6.77 -1.26 -3.42
C PRO A 347 6.55 -0.13 -4.43
N PHE A 348 7.55 0.72 -4.66
CA PHE A 348 7.50 1.89 -5.56
C PHE A 348 6.58 3.05 -5.14
N LEU A 349 5.43 2.79 -4.51
CA LEU A 349 4.39 3.80 -4.28
C LEU A 349 4.59 4.55 -2.95
N SER A 350 4.76 3.83 -1.84
CA SER A 350 4.86 4.41 -0.50
C SER A 350 6.20 5.11 -0.27
N TYR A 351 6.20 6.09 0.63
CA TYR A 351 7.43 6.68 1.14
C TYR A 351 8.26 5.62 1.87
N GLY A 352 9.54 5.53 1.49
CA GLY A 352 10.47 4.55 2.04
C GLY A 352 11.68 4.41 1.14
N GLY A 353 12.74 5.16 1.44
CA GLY A 353 13.92 5.24 0.59
C GLY A 353 14.59 3.88 0.31
N SER A 354 14.79 3.08 1.35
CA SER A 354 15.35 1.73 1.23
C SER A 354 14.43 0.79 0.45
N SER A 355 13.11 0.94 0.64
CA SER A 355 12.10 0.15 -0.09
C SER A 355 12.07 0.50 -1.57
N LEU A 356 12.12 1.80 -1.93
CA LEU A 356 12.18 2.25 -3.32
C LEU A 356 13.45 1.76 -4.00
N LEU A 357 14.61 1.93 -3.36
CA LEU A 357 15.90 1.42 -3.85
C LEU A 357 15.84 -0.09 -4.09
N THR A 358 15.37 -0.84 -3.09
CA THR A 358 15.24 -2.30 -3.17
C THR A 358 14.23 -2.71 -4.25
N SER A 359 13.12 -1.99 -4.39
CA SER A 359 12.12 -2.27 -5.42
C SER A 359 12.68 -2.03 -6.83
N LEU A 360 13.43 -0.95 -7.05
CA LEU A 360 14.11 -0.69 -8.31
C LEU A 360 15.20 -1.73 -8.62
N LEU A 361 15.91 -2.23 -7.60
CA LEU A 361 16.86 -3.33 -7.77
C LEU A 361 16.15 -4.64 -8.12
N GLY A 362 15.04 -4.97 -7.44
CA GLY A 362 14.22 -6.13 -7.77
C GLY A 362 13.69 -6.05 -9.21
N LEU A 363 13.22 -4.88 -9.65
CA LEU A 363 12.83 -4.65 -11.04
C LEU A 363 14.00 -4.85 -12.01
N GLY A 364 15.19 -4.33 -11.67
CA GLY A 364 16.42 -4.54 -12.43
C GLY A 364 16.79 -6.02 -12.58
N LEU A 365 16.68 -6.80 -11.49
CA LEU A 365 16.88 -8.24 -11.51
C LEU A 365 15.87 -8.94 -12.41
N LEU A 366 14.58 -8.60 -12.33
CA LEU A 366 13.54 -9.15 -13.22
C LEU A 366 13.83 -8.86 -14.68
N LEU A 367 14.19 -7.61 -15.01
CA LEU A 367 14.55 -7.21 -16.38
C LEU A 367 15.75 -8.02 -16.89
N ALA A 368 16.80 -8.17 -16.06
CA ALA A 368 18.01 -8.92 -16.41
C ALA A 368 17.78 -10.43 -16.64
N VAL A 369 16.67 -10.98 -16.15
CA VAL A 369 16.30 -12.41 -16.34
C VAL A 369 15.06 -12.59 -17.20
N SER A 370 14.52 -11.53 -17.81
CA SER A 370 13.26 -11.62 -18.57
C SER A 370 13.38 -12.15 -20.00
N ASP A 371 14.59 -12.24 -20.55
CA ASP A 371 14.92 -12.64 -21.92
C ASP A 371 14.88 -14.16 -22.15
N GLY A 372 13.89 -14.83 -21.58
CA GLY A 372 13.73 -16.28 -21.66
C GLY A 372 12.66 -16.69 -22.67
N ASP A 373 12.91 -17.72 -23.47
CA ASP A 373 11.93 -18.30 -24.41
C ASP A 373 11.73 -19.82 -24.28
N GLN A 374 12.29 -20.44 -23.23
CA GLN A 374 12.19 -21.89 -23.02
C GLN A 374 11.35 -22.22 -21.80
N THR A 375 10.26 -22.98 -22.00
CA THR A 375 9.45 -23.46 -20.87
C THR A 375 10.23 -24.43 -19.99
N ASN A 376 10.16 -24.23 -18.68
CA ASN A 376 10.89 -25.06 -17.71
C ASN A 376 9.96 -25.86 -16.78
N ARG A 377 10.57 -26.69 -15.92
CA ARG A 377 9.88 -27.53 -14.93
C ARG A 377 9.07 -26.76 -13.88
N PHE A 378 9.32 -25.45 -13.71
CA PHE A 378 8.62 -24.62 -12.73
C PHE A 378 7.33 -24.01 -13.30
N ALA A 379 7.03 -24.23 -14.59
CA ALA A 379 5.86 -23.63 -15.24
C ALA A 379 4.54 -23.97 -14.55
N ARG A 380 4.31 -25.23 -14.16
CA ARG A 380 3.08 -25.65 -13.47
C ARG A 380 2.94 -24.98 -12.10
N PRO A 381 3.87 -25.13 -11.14
CA PRO A 381 3.71 -24.52 -9.82
C PRO A 381 3.69 -22.99 -9.89
N ALA A 382 4.46 -22.35 -10.79
CA ALA A 382 4.40 -20.90 -10.98
C ALA A 382 3.02 -20.41 -11.46
N ARG A 383 2.33 -21.18 -12.33
CA ARG A 383 0.94 -20.86 -12.72
C ARG A 383 -0.04 -20.98 -11.55
N VAL A 384 0.16 -21.94 -10.65
CA VAL A 384 -0.66 -22.07 -9.44
C VAL A 384 -0.45 -20.88 -8.52
N VAL A 385 0.81 -20.47 -8.29
CA VAL A 385 1.15 -19.26 -7.54
C VAL A 385 0.48 -18.03 -8.17
N GLN A 386 0.60 -17.89 -9.50
CA GLN A 386 -0.02 -16.80 -10.24
C GLN A 386 -1.55 -16.78 -10.09
N ALA A 387 -2.21 -17.94 -10.19
CA ALA A 387 -3.66 -18.05 -10.02
C ALA A 387 -4.09 -17.68 -8.60
N GLY A 388 -3.34 -18.14 -7.58
CA GLY A 388 -3.57 -17.77 -6.18
C GLY A 388 -3.45 -16.26 -5.94
N MET A 389 -2.41 -15.61 -6.49
CA MET A 389 -2.29 -14.15 -6.43
C MET A 389 -3.42 -13.43 -7.16
N MET A 390 -3.83 -13.93 -8.33
CA MET A 390 -4.92 -13.31 -9.08
C MET A 390 -6.24 -13.36 -8.31
N LEU A 391 -6.53 -14.48 -7.65
CA LEU A 391 -7.68 -14.61 -6.75
C LEU A 391 -7.59 -13.63 -5.58
N ALA A 392 -6.41 -13.50 -4.95
CA ALA A 392 -6.20 -12.53 -3.88
C ALA A 392 -6.47 -11.10 -4.37
N TRP A 393 -6.03 -10.74 -5.57
CA TRP A 393 -6.23 -9.41 -6.13
C TRP A 393 -7.66 -9.11 -6.55
N VAL A 394 -8.39 -10.11 -7.06
CA VAL A 394 -9.84 -9.99 -7.25
C VAL A 394 -10.52 -9.76 -5.90
N GLY A 395 -10.13 -10.50 -4.86
CA GLY A 395 -10.62 -10.26 -3.49
C GLY A 395 -10.36 -8.84 -2.99
N LEU A 396 -9.17 -8.28 -3.23
CA LEU A 396 -8.83 -6.90 -2.89
C LEU A 396 -9.65 -5.89 -3.69
N ALA A 397 -9.83 -6.11 -4.99
CA ALA A 397 -10.65 -5.28 -5.87
C ALA A 397 -12.12 -5.24 -5.40
N LEU A 398 -12.66 -6.40 -5.01
CA LEU A 398 -14.00 -6.49 -4.44
C LEU A 398 -14.08 -5.81 -3.08
N ALA A 399 -13.08 -5.96 -2.22
CA ALA A 399 -13.04 -5.33 -0.91
C ALA A 399 -12.99 -3.79 -1.00
N VAL A 400 -12.15 -3.23 -1.89
CA VAL A 400 -12.14 -1.77 -2.10
C VAL A 400 -13.45 -1.29 -2.72
N GLY A 401 -14.04 -2.03 -3.66
CA GLY A 401 -15.37 -1.73 -4.21
C GLY A 401 -16.47 -1.74 -3.14
N TRP A 402 -16.43 -2.71 -2.22
CA TRP A 402 -17.35 -2.79 -1.08
C TRP A 402 -17.28 -1.56 -0.19
N TRP A 403 -16.08 -1.13 0.19
CA TRP A 403 -15.89 0.08 1.01
C TRP A 403 -16.26 1.36 0.28
N THR A 404 -15.97 1.44 -1.02
CA THR A 404 -16.12 2.66 -1.83
C THR A 404 -17.55 2.86 -2.34
N ILE A 405 -18.33 1.80 -2.54
CA ILE A 405 -19.69 1.88 -3.09
C ILE A 405 -20.71 1.46 -2.04
N VAL A 406 -20.61 0.24 -1.50
CA VAL A 406 -21.67 -0.34 -0.67
C VAL A 406 -21.71 0.28 0.73
N ARG A 407 -20.55 0.45 1.37
CA ARG A 407 -20.45 1.04 2.71
C ARG A 407 -20.32 2.56 2.70
N ALA A 408 -20.16 3.17 1.53
CA ALA A 408 -19.89 4.59 1.43
C ALA A 408 -20.95 5.49 2.10
N PRO A 409 -22.27 5.31 1.88
CA PRO A 409 -23.29 6.17 2.50
C PRO A 409 -23.22 6.16 4.04
N VAL A 410 -22.96 5.00 4.64
CA VAL A 410 -22.84 4.85 6.09
C VAL A 410 -21.58 5.53 6.61
N LEU A 411 -20.46 5.42 5.88
CA LEU A 411 -19.16 5.96 6.30
C LEU A 411 -19.06 7.48 6.11
N THR A 412 -19.56 8.01 5.01
CA THR A 412 -19.52 9.45 4.74
C THR A 412 -20.46 10.24 5.64
N ALA A 413 -21.60 9.64 6.03
CA ALA A 413 -22.60 10.25 6.92
C ALA A 413 -22.23 10.23 8.41
N ARG A 414 -21.12 9.59 8.81
CA ARG A 414 -20.73 9.54 10.21
C ARG A 414 -20.44 10.93 10.77
N THR A 415 -20.65 11.08 12.07
CA THR A 415 -20.45 12.34 12.81
C THR A 415 -18.98 12.60 13.11
N ASP A 416 -18.18 11.55 13.19
CA ASP A 416 -16.73 11.57 13.40
C ASP A 416 -15.92 11.71 12.10
N ASN A 417 -16.58 12.05 10.98
CA ASN A 417 -15.96 12.29 9.69
C ASN A 417 -15.56 13.77 9.54
N PRO A 418 -14.28 14.16 9.71
CA PRO A 418 -13.84 15.55 9.60
C PRO A 418 -13.99 16.12 8.18
N ARG A 419 -14.11 15.29 7.14
CA ARG A 419 -14.28 15.75 5.75
C ARG A 419 -15.58 16.52 5.54
N ARG A 420 -16.62 16.25 6.34
CA ARG A 420 -17.89 16.98 6.27
C ARG A 420 -17.71 18.44 6.67
N ALA A 421 -17.11 18.67 7.83
CA ALA A 421 -16.83 20.00 8.34
C ALA A 421 -15.88 20.78 7.39
N LEU A 422 -14.90 20.11 6.77
CA LEU A 422 -14.03 20.74 5.77
C LEU A 422 -14.81 21.15 4.51
N ALA A 423 -15.72 20.30 4.02
CA ALA A 423 -16.52 20.62 2.85
C ALA A 423 -17.47 21.81 3.09
N GLU A 424 -18.09 21.88 4.27
CA GLU A 424 -19.03 22.96 4.64
C GLU A 424 -18.35 24.32 4.83
N ARG A 425 -17.05 24.34 5.13
CA ARG A 425 -16.26 25.57 5.15
C ARG A 425 -16.05 26.17 3.76
N ILE A 426 -16.09 25.35 2.72
CA ILE A 426 -15.77 25.75 1.34
C ILE A 426 -17.05 25.90 0.49
N ASN A 427 -18.05 25.04 0.72
CA ASN A 427 -19.33 25.06 0.02
C ASN A 427 -20.46 25.47 0.97
N PRO A 428 -21.18 26.58 0.71
CA PRO A 428 -22.18 27.08 1.64
C PRO A 428 -23.41 26.17 1.68
N ARG A 429 -23.83 25.85 2.90
CA ARG A 429 -25.06 25.10 3.19
C ARG A 429 -26.30 25.97 2.87
N GLY A 430 -27.38 25.34 2.43
CA GLY A 430 -28.64 25.98 2.10
C GLY A 430 -29.32 26.62 3.31
N ALA A 431 -29.99 27.74 3.11
CA ALA A 431 -30.73 28.42 4.19
C ALA A 431 -32.06 27.71 4.50
N ILE A 432 -32.45 27.67 5.76
CA ILE A 432 -33.80 27.26 6.18
C ILE A 432 -34.56 28.54 6.50
N ILE A 433 -35.64 28.78 5.76
CA ILE A 433 -36.50 29.97 5.91
C ILE A 433 -37.90 29.55 6.34
N ASP A 434 -38.57 30.42 7.09
CA ASP A 434 -39.96 30.26 7.48
C ASP A 434 -40.91 30.56 6.29
N ARG A 435 -42.23 30.59 6.54
CA ARG A 435 -43.22 30.93 5.51
C ARG A 435 -43.12 32.38 5.07
N GLY A 436 -42.73 33.31 5.93
CA GLY A 436 -42.55 34.74 5.64
C GLY A 436 -41.25 35.07 4.88
N GLY A 437 -40.32 34.12 4.78
CA GLY A 437 -39.00 34.30 4.18
C GLY A 437 -37.91 34.72 5.17
N LEU A 438 -38.21 34.74 6.47
CA LEU A 438 -37.25 34.99 7.54
C LEU A 438 -36.31 33.78 7.72
N PRO A 439 -34.99 34.00 7.82
CA PRO A 439 -34.03 32.92 8.02
C PRO A 439 -34.09 32.34 9.43
N LEU A 440 -34.41 31.04 9.52
CA LEU A 440 -34.32 30.24 10.75
C LEU A 440 -32.92 29.65 10.92
N ALA A 441 -32.25 29.32 9.82
CA ALA A 441 -30.84 28.96 9.78
C ALA A 441 -30.20 29.39 8.47
N GLU A 442 -28.98 29.91 8.53
CA GLU A 442 -28.24 30.38 7.36
C GLU A 442 -26.74 30.14 7.49
N THR A 443 -26.03 30.24 6.37
CA THR A 443 -24.58 30.13 6.34
C THR A 443 -23.96 31.52 6.16
N VAL A 444 -23.14 31.91 7.12
CA VAL A 444 -22.51 33.24 7.19
C VAL A 444 -20.98 33.11 7.11
N GLY A 445 -20.32 34.19 6.71
CA GLY A 445 -18.86 34.28 6.60
C GLY A 445 -18.32 34.19 5.17
N PRO A 446 -17.01 34.42 4.98
CA PRO A 446 -16.36 34.27 3.68
C PRO A 446 -16.07 32.80 3.36
N GLN A 447 -15.86 32.50 2.08
CA GLN A 447 -15.46 31.16 1.63
C GLN A 447 -14.18 30.70 2.34
N GLY A 448 -14.20 29.50 2.92
CA GLY A 448 -13.14 28.93 3.75
C GLY A 448 -13.37 29.07 5.27
N ASP A 449 -14.29 29.94 5.69
CA ASP A 449 -14.72 30.10 7.09
C ASP A 449 -16.24 30.25 7.20
N TYR A 450 -16.97 29.56 6.32
CA TYR A 450 -18.42 29.47 6.44
C TYR A 450 -18.81 28.83 7.77
N ARG A 451 -19.80 29.43 8.44
CA ARG A 451 -20.36 28.95 9.70
C ARG A 451 -21.88 28.91 9.63
N ARG A 452 -22.47 27.94 10.31
CA ARG A 452 -23.92 27.86 10.47
C ARG A 452 -24.37 28.82 11.56
N ALA A 453 -25.30 29.71 11.23
CA ALA A 453 -25.90 30.68 12.15
C ALA A 453 -27.41 30.46 12.27
N TYR A 454 -27.94 30.73 13.46
CA TYR A 454 -29.36 30.66 13.80
C TYR A 454 -29.80 32.05 14.26
N PRO A 455 -30.36 32.90 13.37
CA PRO A 455 -30.65 34.31 13.67
C PRO A 455 -31.60 34.52 14.86
N LEU A 456 -32.58 33.62 15.04
CA LEU A 456 -33.51 33.62 16.17
C LEU A 456 -32.95 32.89 17.42
N GLY A 457 -31.65 32.61 17.43
CA GLY A 457 -30.95 31.97 18.54
C GLY A 457 -31.38 30.53 18.81
N ALA A 458 -31.33 30.15 20.09
CA ALA A 458 -31.54 28.77 20.53
C ALA A 458 -32.97 28.25 20.26
N GLN A 459 -33.97 29.13 20.14
CA GLN A 459 -35.35 28.74 19.90
C GLN A 459 -35.54 28.13 18.51
N ALA A 460 -34.95 28.75 17.48
CA ALA A 460 -34.93 28.17 16.14
C ALA A 460 -34.16 26.85 16.14
N ALA A 461 -32.95 26.82 16.70
CA ALA A 461 -32.15 25.59 16.75
C ALA A 461 -32.85 24.44 17.52
N ALA A 462 -33.68 24.74 18.53
CA ALA A 462 -34.49 23.73 19.21
C ALA A 462 -35.64 23.21 18.33
N ALA A 463 -36.28 24.09 17.54
CA ALA A 463 -37.41 23.75 16.70
C ALA A 463 -37.01 23.01 15.41
N ILE A 464 -36.01 23.52 14.69
CA ILE A 464 -35.53 22.95 13.42
C ILE A 464 -34.32 22.01 13.61
N GLY A 465 -33.76 21.93 14.81
CA GLY A 465 -32.51 21.22 15.04
C GLY A 465 -31.28 22.08 14.72
N TYR A 466 -30.10 21.48 14.90
CA TYR A 466 -28.82 22.16 14.72
C TYR A 466 -27.85 21.34 13.87
N ASP A 467 -26.84 22.03 13.34
CA ASP A 467 -25.66 21.47 12.71
C ASP A 467 -24.42 22.00 13.43
N SER A 468 -23.67 21.09 14.04
CA SER A 468 -22.49 21.43 14.84
C SER A 468 -21.36 20.45 14.59
N ALA A 469 -20.17 20.98 14.32
CA ALA A 469 -18.95 20.17 14.22
C ALA A 469 -18.62 19.45 15.54
N ARG A 470 -19.11 19.97 16.69
CA ARG A 470 -18.86 19.40 18.02
C ARG A 470 -19.96 18.45 18.48
N PHE A 471 -21.22 18.82 18.24
CA PHE A 471 -22.38 18.09 18.77
C PHE A 471 -23.16 17.32 17.70
N ALA A 472 -22.61 17.23 16.49
CA ALA A 472 -23.24 16.63 15.32
C ALA A 472 -24.53 17.37 14.89
N GLN A 473 -25.41 16.64 14.20
CA GLN A 473 -26.63 17.17 13.59
C GLN A 473 -27.88 16.62 14.27
N ALA A 474 -28.92 17.45 14.36
CA ALA A 474 -30.20 17.10 14.94
C ALA A 474 -31.39 17.62 14.11
N GLY A 475 -32.58 17.06 14.33
CA GLY A 475 -33.84 17.56 13.79
C GLY A 475 -33.90 17.62 12.26
N LEU A 476 -34.43 18.73 11.75
CA LEU A 476 -34.60 19.00 10.32
C LEU A 476 -33.26 19.17 9.61
N GLU A 477 -32.26 19.79 10.25
CA GLU A 477 -30.90 19.90 9.72
C GLU A 477 -30.32 18.54 9.34
N ARG A 478 -30.57 17.51 10.16
CA ARG A 478 -30.15 16.14 9.87
C ARG A 478 -30.99 15.47 8.79
N SER A 479 -32.32 15.60 8.86
CA SER A 479 -33.22 14.90 7.91
C SER A 479 -33.17 15.47 6.50
N ARG A 480 -32.71 16.71 6.35
CA ARG A 480 -32.55 17.40 5.07
C ARG A 480 -31.08 17.68 4.71
N ASP A 481 -30.13 16.99 5.33
CA ASP A 481 -28.70 17.23 5.15
C ASP A 481 -28.26 17.19 3.68
N GLU A 482 -28.70 16.19 2.92
CA GLU A 482 -28.31 16.01 1.51
C GLU A 482 -28.74 17.20 0.63
N VAL A 483 -29.96 17.71 0.84
CA VAL A 483 -30.50 18.86 0.10
C VAL A 483 -29.77 20.14 0.52
N LEU A 484 -29.59 20.32 1.83
CA LEU A 484 -28.92 21.49 2.40
C LEU A 484 -27.44 21.54 2.03
N ARG A 485 -26.80 20.42 1.69
CA ARG A 485 -25.40 20.37 1.22
C ARG A 485 -25.27 20.34 -0.30
N GLY A 486 -26.38 20.29 -1.04
CA GLY A 486 -26.40 20.26 -2.50
C GLY A 486 -26.04 18.90 -3.10
N GLU A 487 -26.00 17.84 -2.29
CA GLU A 487 -25.80 16.45 -2.74
C GLU A 487 -27.01 15.98 -3.57
N THR A 488 -28.21 16.49 -3.23
CA THR A 488 -29.47 16.22 -3.95
C THR A 488 -30.18 17.50 -4.34
N GLY A 489 -31.06 17.42 -5.34
CA GLY A 489 -31.87 18.54 -5.84
C GLY A 489 -31.25 19.32 -7.02
N HIS A 490 -30.02 18.99 -7.41
CA HIS A 490 -29.40 19.43 -8.67
C HIS A 490 -29.45 18.31 -9.72
N ASP A 491 -29.22 18.65 -10.99
CA ASP A 491 -29.08 17.66 -12.05
C ASP A 491 -27.82 16.79 -11.80
N VAL A 492 -27.91 15.50 -12.13
CA VAL A 492 -26.88 14.49 -11.86
C VAL A 492 -25.56 14.86 -12.54
N LEU A 493 -25.63 15.41 -13.75
CA LEU A 493 -24.43 15.84 -14.49
C LEU A 493 -23.74 17.02 -13.82
N THR A 494 -24.49 18.01 -13.33
CA THR A 494 -23.92 19.13 -12.57
C THR A 494 -23.25 18.68 -11.28
N THR A 495 -23.89 17.82 -10.51
CA THR A 495 -23.32 17.29 -9.26
C THR A 495 -22.06 16.49 -9.55
N TRP A 496 -22.09 15.61 -10.56
CA TRP A 496 -20.91 14.84 -10.98
C TRP A 496 -19.76 15.74 -11.46
N TRP A 497 -20.05 16.72 -12.31
CA TRP A 497 -19.05 17.64 -12.85
C TRP A 497 -18.38 18.47 -11.76
N GLN A 498 -19.15 18.96 -10.79
CA GLN A 498 -18.60 19.71 -9.67
C GLN A 498 -17.78 18.84 -8.72
N HIS A 499 -18.20 17.60 -8.44
CA HIS A 499 -17.34 16.68 -7.69
C HIS A 499 -16.01 16.42 -8.40
N LEU A 500 -16.01 16.31 -9.72
CA LEU A 500 -14.78 16.07 -10.49
C LEU A 500 -13.85 17.29 -10.49
N THR A 501 -14.40 18.50 -10.62
CA THR A 501 -13.64 19.75 -10.83
C THR A 501 -13.32 20.50 -9.55
N LEU A 502 -14.21 20.45 -8.56
CA LEU A 502 -14.14 21.22 -7.31
C LEU A 502 -14.08 20.30 -6.06
N GLY A 503 -14.28 18.99 -6.21
CA GLY A 503 -14.28 18.02 -5.10
C GLY A 503 -15.45 18.16 -4.13
N THR A 504 -16.38 19.08 -4.41
CA THR A 504 -17.55 19.38 -3.60
C THR A 504 -18.82 19.30 -4.45
N PRO A 505 -19.98 18.99 -3.85
CA PRO A 505 -21.25 19.14 -4.53
C PRO A 505 -21.54 20.63 -4.83
N PRO A 506 -22.59 20.92 -5.62
CA PRO A 506 -23.11 22.27 -5.79
C PRO A 506 -23.56 22.95 -4.51
N ARG A 507 -23.80 24.26 -4.61
CA ARG A 507 -24.31 25.04 -3.49
C ARG A 507 -25.58 24.40 -2.93
N GLY A 508 -25.63 24.35 -1.60
CA GLY A 508 -26.78 23.84 -0.86
C GLY A 508 -28.08 24.55 -1.21
N LEU A 509 -29.15 23.78 -1.35
CA LEU A 509 -30.46 24.32 -1.68
C LEU A 509 -31.18 24.76 -0.41
N GLY A 510 -31.82 25.93 -0.48
CA GLY A 510 -32.62 26.45 0.62
C GLY A 510 -33.95 25.69 0.77
N ILE A 511 -34.46 25.63 2.00
CA ILE A 511 -35.73 24.97 2.33
C ILE A 511 -36.66 26.00 2.94
N ARG A 512 -37.88 26.08 2.40
CA ARG A 512 -38.96 26.90 2.94
C ARG A 512 -39.90 26.04 3.77
N LEU A 513 -40.14 26.45 5.01
CA LEU A 513 -41.04 25.78 5.94
C LEU A 513 -42.42 26.40 5.95
N THR A 514 -43.38 25.66 6.52
CA THR A 514 -44.73 26.15 6.81
C THR A 514 -44.82 26.86 8.16
N LEU A 515 -43.74 26.84 8.95
CA LEU A 515 -43.63 27.56 10.22
C LEU A 515 -43.78 29.06 10.00
N ASP A 516 -44.37 29.73 10.99
CA ASP A 516 -44.52 31.18 11.08
C ASP A 516 -43.75 31.62 12.33
N SER A 517 -42.71 32.40 12.13
CA SER A 517 -41.67 32.66 13.14
C SER A 517 -41.85 33.95 13.91
#